data_AF-A0A378G273-F1
#
_entry.id   AF-A0A378G273-F1
#
_cell.length_a   1.000
_cell.length_b   1.000
_cell.length_c   1.000
_cell.angle_alpha   90.00
_cell.angle_beta   90.00
_cell.angle_gamma   90.00
#
_symmetry.space_group_name_H-M   'P 1'
#
loop_
_entity.id
_entity.type
_entity.pdbx_description
1 polymer ?
#
loop_
_entity_poly.entity_id
_entity_poly.type
_entity_poly.pdbx_seq_one_letter_code
_entity_poly.pdbx_strand_id
1 'polypeptide(L)'
;MAANNDEMAIGAAMALEKSQKKLLIGGIDATPDGLKALASDKIQVTVFQDAVGQGKTALAVALKLIKGEKVESHVWIPLSSDQRNMQTYVEKSH
;
A
#
# COMPACT_ATOMS: atom_id res chain seq x y z
N MET A 1 10.62 2.11 11.76
CA MET A 1 10.06 3.31 11.13
C MET A 1 8.93 2.85 10.24
N ALA A 2 7.74 3.40 10.44
CA ALA A 2 6.59 3.15 9.59
C ALA A 2 6.42 4.35 8.67
N ALA A 3 6.34 4.10 7.37
CA ALA A 3 6.07 5.09 6.35
C ALA A 3 4.67 4.87 5.78
N ASN A 4 3.98 5.93 5.40
CA ASN A 4 2.63 5.82 4.86
C ASN A 4 2.58 5.26 3.43
N ASN A 5 3.71 5.17 2.74
CA ASN A 5 3.82 4.52 1.42
C ASN A 5 5.24 3.97 1.20
N ASP A 6 5.40 3.21 0.11
CA ASP A 6 6.66 2.58 -0.27
C ASP A 6 7.74 3.60 -0.67
N GLU A 7 7.41 4.72 -1.34
CA GLU A 7 8.41 5.72 -1.75
C GLU A 7 9.07 6.39 -0.54
N MET A 8 8.29 6.70 0.50
CA MET A 8 8.83 7.24 1.75
C MET A 8 9.67 6.20 2.49
N ALA A 9 9.27 4.93 2.48
CA ALA A 9 10.05 3.84 3.06
C ALA A 9 11.41 3.71 2.35
N ILE A 10 11.41 3.73 1.02
CA ILE A 10 12.62 3.65 0.19
C ILE A 10 13.53 4.86 0.42
N GLY A 11 12.98 6.09 0.41
CA GLY A 11 13.76 7.31 0.63
C GLY A 11 14.46 7.32 2.00
N ALA A 12 13.79 6.81 3.02
CA ALA A 12 14.38 6.68 4.34
C ALA A 12 15.41 5.55 4.43
N ALA A 13 15.21 4.43 3.72
CA ALA A 13 16.23 3.38 3.61
C ALA A 13 17.51 3.94 2.98
N MET A 14 17.38 4.73 1.92
CA MET A 14 18.52 5.43 1.26
C MET A 14 19.22 6.41 2.20
N ALA A 15 18.48 7.16 3.02
CA ALA A 15 19.06 8.08 3.98
C ALA A 15 19.85 7.34 5.08
N LEU A 16 19.41 6.14 5.44
CA LEU A 16 20.01 5.34 6.49
C LEU A 16 21.18 4.46 6.02
N GLU A 17 21.31 4.17 4.72
CA GLU A 17 22.41 3.38 4.15
C GLU A 17 23.80 3.88 4.59
N LYS A 18 23.98 5.21 4.69
CA LYS A 18 25.27 5.82 5.11
C LYS A 18 25.48 5.89 6.62
N SER A 19 24.44 5.65 7.41
CA SER A 19 24.46 5.85 8.86
C SER A 19 24.97 4.64 9.66
N GLN A 20 25.20 3.49 9.00
CA GLN A 20 25.51 2.17 9.61
C GLN A 20 24.49 1.71 10.68
N LYS A 21 23.36 2.40 10.83
CA LYS A 21 22.29 2.02 11.75
C LYS A 21 21.38 1.00 11.08
N LYS A 22 21.19 -0.14 11.74
CA LYS A 22 20.15 -1.10 11.37
C LYS A 22 18.83 -0.65 11.99
N LEU A 23 17.90 -0.21 11.17
CA LEU A 23 16.55 0.16 11.57
C LEU A 23 15.56 -0.61 10.69
N LEU A 24 14.50 -1.16 11.31
CA LEU A 24 13.41 -1.76 10.57
C LEU A 24 12.58 -0.66 9.90
N ILE A 25 12.31 -0.78 8.61
CA ILE A 25 11.57 0.18 7.80
C ILE A 25 10.39 -0.56 7.14
N GLY A 26 9.19 -0.01 7.28
CA GLY A 26 7.98 -0.55 6.67
C GLY A 26 7.26 0.48 5.83
N GLY A 27 6.71 0.06 4.68
CA GLY A 27 5.87 0.84 3.79
C GLY A 27 4.45 0.28 3.68
N ILE A 28 3.68 0.89 2.79
CA ILE A 28 2.31 0.55 2.41
C ILE A 28 2.24 0.76 0.89
N ASP A 29 1.34 0.05 0.21
CA ASP A 29 1.01 0.04 -1.24
C ASP A 29 1.45 -1.23 -1.96
N ALA A 30 2.58 -1.82 -1.58
CA ALA A 30 3.20 -2.93 -2.28
C ALA A 30 3.43 -2.64 -3.77
N THR A 31 3.96 -1.46 -4.08
CA THR A 31 4.29 -1.04 -5.45
C THR A 31 5.37 -1.95 -6.04
N PRO A 32 5.56 -2.00 -7.38
CA PRO A 32 6.66 -2.76 -7.97
C PRO A 32 8.03 -2.41 -7.39
N ASP A 33 8.25 -1.14 -7.04
CA ASP A 33 9.51 -0.70 -6.44
C ASP A 33 9.58 -1.00 -4.93
N GLY A 34 8.45 -0.95 -4.22
CA GLY A 34 8.33 -1.44 -2.84
C GLY A 34 8.65 -2.94 -2.73
N LEU A 35 8.14 -3.76 -3.65
CA LEU A 35 8.43 -5.19 -3.72
C LEU A 35 9.91 -5.48 -4.05
N LYS A 36 10.54 -4.69 -4.92
CA LYS A 36 11.99 -4.79 -5.16
C LYS A 36 12.80 -4.39 -3.92
N ALA A 37 12.38 -3.33 -3.21
CA ALA A 37 13.02 -2.90 -1.98
C ALA A 37 12.88 -3.96 -0.87
N LEU A 38 11.73 -4.63 -0.79
CA LEU A 38 11.49 -5.76 0.11
C LEU A 38 12.40 -6.96 -0.25
N ALA A 39 12.48 -7.31 -1.54
CA ALA A 39 13.32 -8.41 -2.02
C ALA A 39 14.83 -8.17 -1.83
N SER A 40 15.25 -6.90 -1.72
CA SER A 40 16.63 -6.50 -1.45
C SER A 40 16.90 -6.18 0.04
N ASP A 41 15.95 -6.48 0.93
CA ASP A 41 16.02 -6.22 2.39
C ASP A 41 16.27 -4.74 2.75
N LYS A 42 15.97 -3.81 1.84
CA LYS A 42 16.03 -2.36 2.11
C LYS A 42 14.87 -1.90 2.98
N ILE A 43 13.72 -2.56 2.85
CA ILE A 43 12.54 -2.43 3.72
C ILE A 43 12.13 -3.82 4.17
N GLN A 44 11.52 -3.94 5.35
CA GLN A 44 11.20 -5.24 5.97
C GLN A 44 9.74 -5.64 5.81
N VAL A 45 8.87 -4.69 5.47
CA VAL A 45 7.46 -4.96 5.20
C VAL A 45 6.90 -3.90 4.27
N THR A 46 5.99 -4.34 3.41
CA THR A 46 4.99 -3.48 2.79
C THR A 46 3.63 -4.15 2.89
N VAL A 47 2.56 -3.37 2.89
CA VAL A 47 1.18 -3.86 3.01
C VAL A 47 0.46 -3.48 1.73
N PHE A 48 -0.14 -4.46 1.05
CA PHE A 48 -0.88 -4.22 -0.17
C PHE A 48 -2.15 -3.42 0.12
N GLN A 49 -2.33 -2.37 -0.68
CA GLN A 49 -3.50 -1.50 -0.68
C GLN A 49 -4.19 -1.58 -2.04
N ASP A 50 -5.45 -2.03 -2.06
CA ASP A 50 -6.23 -2.18 -3.29
C ASP A 50 -6.73 -0.84 -3.84
N ALA A 51 -5.85 -0.12 -4.54
CA ALA A 51 -6.16 1.17 -5.16
C ALA A 51 -7.31 1.07 -6.19
N VAL A 52 -7.41 -0.03 -6.94
CA VAL A 52 -8.50 -0.26 -7.91
C VAL A 52 -9.82 -0.49 -7.19
N GLY A 53 -9.85 -1.30 -6.14
CA GLY A 53 -11.00 -1.47 -5.27
C GLY A 53 -11.46 -0.15 -4.65
N GLN A 54 -10.51 0.68 -4.22
CA GLN A 54 -10.77 2.05 -3.72
C GLN A 54 -11.42 2.93 -4.77
N GLY A 55 -10.86 3.00 -5.98
CA GLY A 55 -11.44 3.78 -7.08
C GLY A 55 -12.84 3.32 -7.47
N LYS A 56 -13.04 2.00 -7.64
CA LYS A 56 -14.34 1.42 -7.99
C LYS A 56 -15.40 1.70 -6.93
N THR A 57 -15.04 1.53 -5.66
CA THR A 57 -15.95 1.76 -4.55
C THR A 57 -16.29 3.24 -4.41
N ALA A 58 -15.31 4.13 -4.56
CA ALA A 58 -15.53 5.58 -4.54
C ALA A 58 -16.53 6.01 -5.62
N LEU A 59 -16.38 5.51 -6.85
CA LEU A 59 -17.32 5.79 -7.94
C LEU A 59 -18.72 5.24 -7.64
N ALA A 60 -18.80 4.00 -7.12
CA ALA A 60 -20.08 3.40 -6.76
C ALA A 60 -20.81 4.20 -5.67
N VAL A 61 -20.09 4.66 -4.63
CA VAL A 61 -20.63 5.52 -3.57
C VAL A 61 -21.10 6.86 -4.14
N ALA A 62 -20.32 7.49 -5.01
CA ALA A 62 -20.70 8.74 -5.65
C ALA A 62 -22.01 8.59 -6.48
N LEU A 63 -22.14 7.50 -7.24
CA LEU A 63 -23.36 7.21 -8.00
C LEU A 63 -24.58 7.01 -7.10
N LYS A 64 -24.43 6.33 -5.95
CA LYS A 64 -25.51 6.17 -4.96
C LYS A 64 -25.95 7.51 -4.37
N LEU A 65 -24.98 8.36 -4.02
CA LEU A 65 -25.26 9.72 -3.51
C LEU A 65 -26.02 10.57 -4.54
N ILE A 66 -25.62 10.54 -5.81
CA ILE A 66 -26.31 11.26 -6.89
C ILE A 66 -27.78 10.81 -7.03
N LYS A 67 -28.06 9.53 -6.75
CA LYS A 67 -29.42 8.96 -6.77
C LYS A 67 -30.23 9.25 -5.50
N GLY A 68 -29.65 9.96 -4.53
CA GLY A 68 -30.29 10.23 -3.23
C GLY A 68 -30.34 9.02 -2.30
N GLU A 69 -29.58 7.96 -2.58
CA GLU A 69 -29.50 6.79 -1.72
C GLU A 69 -28.70 7.12 -0.45
N LYS A 70 -29.07 6.50 0.67
CA LYS A 70 -28.25 6.55 1.89
C LYS A 70 -27.00 5.70 1.70
N VAL A 71 -25.86 6.27 2.03
CA VAL A 71 -24.56 5.58 2.05
C VAL A 71 -24.00 5.61 3.47
N GLU A 72 -23.16 4.63 3.80
CA GLU A 72 -22.46 4.64 5.08
C GLU A 72 -21.47 5.80 5.15
N SER A 73 -21.22 6.31 6.36
CA SER A 73 -20.23 7.36 6.59
C SER A 73 -18.80 6.90 6.35
N HIS A 74 -18.54 5.59 6.49
CA HIS A 74 -17.24 4.97 6.29
C HIS A 74 -17.40 3.71 5.45
N VAL A 75 -16.64 3.62 4.36
CA VAL A 75 -16.58 2.40 3.54
C VAL A 75 -15.16 1.85 3.63
N TRP A 76 -15.01 0.76 4.39
CA TRP A 76 -13.70 0.14 4.62
C TRP A 76 -13.34 -0.79 3.47
N ILE A 77 -12.12 -0.62 2.96
CA ILE A 77 -11.54 -1.50 1.94
C ILE A 77 -10.38 -2.25 2.59
N PRO A 78 -10.43 -3.59 2.64
CA PRO A 78 -9.42 -4.38 3.31
C PRO A 78 -8.01 -4.13 2.75
N LEU A 79 -7.04 -4.04 3.65
CA LEU A 79 -5.62 -4.10 3.35
C LEU A 79 -5.14 -5.56 3.47
N SER A 80 -4.09 -5.94 2.74
CA SER A 80 -3.51 -7.28 2.85
C SER A 80 -2.02 -7.24 3.16
N SER A 81 -1.61 -7.94 4.21
CA SER A 81 -0.20 -8.09 4.62
C SER A 81 0.40 -9.45 4.21
N ASP A 82 -0.34 -10.27 3.45
CA ASP A 82 0.15 -11.58 3.01
C ASP A 82 1.26 -11.44 1.96
N GLN A 83 2.50 -11.42 2.45
CA GLN A 83 3.70 -11.26 1.65
C GLN A 83 3.84 -12.33 0.55
N ARG A 84 3.29 -13.54 0.75
CA ARG A 84 3.38 -14.63 -0.25
C ARG A 84 2.50 -14.38 -1.46
N ASN A 85 1.40 -13.68 -1.27
CA ASN A 85 0.38 -13.43 -2.30
C ASN A 85 0.45 -12.01 -2.86
N MET A 86 1.39 -11.19 -2.38
CA MET A 86 1.48 -9.78 -2.70
C MET A 86 1.68 -9.51 -4.19
N GLN A 87 2.50 -10.32 -4.87
CA GLN A 87 2.66 -10.25 -6.33
C GLN A 87 1.35 -10.55 -7.06
N THR A 88 0.62 -11.58 -6.63
CA THR A 88 -0.69 -11.93 -7.19
C THR A 88 -1.73 -10.82 -6.98
N TYR A 89 -1.68 -10.09 -5.87
CA TYR A 89 -2.57 -8.95 -5.65
C TYR A 89 -2.25 -7.79 -6.59
N VAL A 90 -0.96 -7.46 -6.76
CA VAL A 90 -0.52 -6.41 -7.70
C VAL A 90 -0.91 -6.73 -9.13
N GLU A 91 -0.73 -7.98 -9.57
CA GLU A 91 -1.12 -8.44 -10.91
C GLU A 91 -2.64 -8.34 -11.15
N LYS A 92 -3.47 -8.63 -10.14
CA LYS A 92 -4.93 -8.52 -10.25
C LYS A 92 -5.46 -7.09 -10.26
N SER A 93 -4.63 -6.13 -9.85
CA SER A 93 -4.96 -4.71 -9.81
C SER A 93 -4.55 -3.95 -11.07
N HIS A 94 -3.99 -4.62 -12.09
CA HIS A 94 -3.72 -4.07 -13.42
C HIS A 94 -4.69 -4.67 -14.45
#